data_AF-A0A317NXL0-F1
#
_entry.id   AF-A0A317NXL0-F1
#
_cell.length_a   1.000
_cell.length_b   1.000
_cell.length_c   1.000
_cell.angle_alpha   90.00
_cell.angle_beta   90.00
_cell.angle_gamma   90.00
#
_symmetry.space_group_name_H-M   'P 1'
#
loop_
_entity.id
_entity.type
_entity.pdbx_description
1 polymer ?
#
loop_
_entity_poly.entity_id
_entity_poly.type
_entity_poly.pdbx_seq_one_letter_code
_entity_poly.pdbx_strand_id
1 'polypeptide(L)' 'MTHPDDDPDVAQAREFLDMLTAHAARLETDMAMAGSPQQRAAWQSDLRQIRRFIDGLHRRFPDLAAE' A
#
# COMPACT_ATOMS: atom_id res chain seq x y z
N MET A 1 -5.44 -12.38 -27.37
CA MET A 1 -5.73 -11.21 -26.53
C MET A 1 -5.78 -11.72 -25.11
N THR A 2 -4.69 -11.60 -24.37
CA THR A 2 -4.66 -11.91 -22.94
C THR A 2 -5.40 -10.76 -22.26
N HIS A 3 -6.50 -11.07 -21.57
CA HIS A 3 -7.16 -10.08 -20.71
C HIS A 3 -6.15 -9.62 -19.65
N PRO A 4 -6.08 -8.32 -19.30
CA PRO A 4 -5.22 -7.85 -18.21
C PRO A 4 -5.54 -8.51 -16.84
N ASP A 5 -6.70 -9.16 -16.74
CA ASP A 5 -7.17 -9.94 -15.58
C ASP A 5 -6.58 -11.37 -15.48
N ASP A 6 -5.92 -11.88 -16.53
CA ASP A 6 -5.38 -13.26 -16.57
C ASP A 6 -3.88 -13.32 -16.21
N ASP A 7 -3.24 -12.17 -15.95
CA ASP A 7 -1.83 -12.12 -15.60
C ASP A 7 -1.66 -12.32 -14.08
N PRO A 8 -1.13 -13.47 -13.62
CA PRO A 8 -1.07 -13.81 -12.20
C PRO A 8 -0.20 -12.82 -11.41
N ASP A 9 0.77 -12.17 -12.06
CA ASP A 9 1.58 -11.13 -11.44
C ASP A 9 0.74 -9.87 -11.14
N VAL A 10 -0.23 -9.52 -11.99
CA VAL A 10 -1.14 -8.37 -11.78
C VAL A 10 -2.12 -8.66 -10.65
N ALA A 11 -2.72 -9.86 -10.63
CA ALA A 11 -3.61 -10.28 -9.55
C ALA A 11 -2.90 -10.25 -8.18
N GLN A 12 -1.70 -10.82 -8.11
CA GLN A 12 -0.90 -10.81 -6.89
C GLN A 12 -0.47 -9.39 -6.48
N ALA A 13 -0.11 -8.54 -7.45
CA ALA A 13 0.27 -7.15 -7.18
C ALA A 13 -0.94 -6.34 -6.66
N ARG A 14 -2.15 -6.63 -7.15
CA ARG A 14 -3.39 -6.02 -6.67
C ARG A 14 -3.72 -6.44 -5.23
N GLU A 15 -3.65 -7.72 -4.92
CA GLU A 15 -3.83 -8.20 -3.54
C GLU A 15 -2.79 -7.58 -2.60
N PHE A 16 -1.54 -7.48 -3.04
CA PHE A 16 -0.48 -6.87 -2.27
C PHE A 16 -0.71 -5.37 -2.05
N LEU A 17 -1.21 -4.65 -3.08
CA LEU A 17 -1.60 -3.25 -2.99
C LEU A 17 -2.76 -3.04 -1.98
N ASP A 18 -3.76 -3.91 -2.00
CA ASP A 18 -4.90 -3.84 -1.08
C ASP A 18 -4.44 -4.02 0.38
N MET A 19 -3.59 -5.02 0.65
CA MET A 19 -3.00 -5.24 1.96
C MET A 19 -2.17 -4.04 2.45
N LEU A 20 -1.34 -3.46 1.58
CA LEU A 20 -0.53 -2.28 1.91
C LEU A 20 -1.42 -1.06 2.23
N THR A 21 -2.49 -0.87 1.47
CA THR A 21 -3.45 0.23 1.65
C THR A 21 -4.22 0.08 2.96
N ALA A 22 -4.70 -1.12 3.27
CA ALA A 22 -5.35 -1.42 4.54
C ALA A 22 -4.42 -1.19 5.73
N HIS A 23 -3.15 -1.57 5.61
CA HIS A 23 -2.16 -1.35 6.66
C HIS A 23 -1.85 0.14 6.87
N ALA A 24 -1.72 0.93 5.80
CA ALA A 24 -1.54 2.37 5.89
C ALA A 24 -2.73 3.05 6.61
N ALA A 25 -3.96 2.72 6.21
CA ALA A 25 -5.17 3.26 6.84
C ALA A 25 -5.26 2.90 8.33
N ARG A 26 -4.83 1.68 8.70
CA ARG A 26 -4.76 1.24 10.09
C ARG A 26 -3.75 2.07 10.89
N LEU A 27 -2.55 2.27 10.36
CA LEU A 27 -1.51 3.10 11.01
C LEU A 27 -1.95 4.56 11.18
N GLU A 28 -2.65 5.13 10.19
CA GLU A 28 -3.23 6.47 10.28
C GLU A 28 -4.29 6.57 11.37
N THR A 29 -5.15 5.56 11.47
CA THR A 29 -6.16 5.47 12.55
C THR A 29 -5.51 5.35 13.92
N ASP A 30 -4.50 4.49 14.06
CA ASP A 30 -3.78 4.29 15.34
C ASP A 30 -3.01 5.56 15.75
N MET A 31 -2.39 6.26 14.79
CA MET A 31 -1.74 7.56 14.99
C MET A 31 -2.71 8.62 15.53
N ALA A 32 -3.92 8.68 14.96
CA ALA A 32 -4.96 9.63 15.33
C ALA A 32 -5.54 9.35 16.73
N MET A 33 -5.72 8.07 17.07
CA MET A 33 -6.42 7.67 18.30
C MET A 33 -5.55 7.71 19.56
N ALA A 34 -4.34 7.13 19.55
CA ALA A 34 -3.63 6.91 20.82
C ALA A 34 -2.11 6.66 20.70
N GLY A 35 -1.44 7.16 19.68
CA GLY A 35 0.01 6.99 19.55
C GLY A 35 0.82 7.85 20.53
N SER A 36 1.68 7.21 21.34
CA SER A 36 2.78 7.94 22.00
C SER A 36 3.67 8.60 20.95
N PRO A 37 4.34 9.74 21.23
CA PRO A 37 5.16 10.43 20.23
C PRO A 37 6.24 9.55 19.58
N GLN A 38 6.86 8.62 20.33
CA GLN A 38 7.79 7.64 19.77
C GLN A 38 7.10 6.61 18.85
N GLN A 39 5.91 6.12 19.22
CA GLN A 39 5.13 5.21 18.37
C GLN A 39 4.68 5.90 17.09
N ARG A 40 4.26 7.17 17.19
CA ARG A 40 3.93 7.99 16.02
C ARG A 40 5.12 8.17 15.08
N ALA A 41 6.32 8.38 15.60
CA ALA A 41 7.52 8.47 14.77
C ALA A 41 7.82 7.16 14.02
N ALA A 42 7.65 6.01 14.69
CA ALA A 42 7.79 4.70 14.06
C ALA A 42 6.72 4.48 12.98
N TRP A 43 5.44 4.70 13.31
CA TRP A 43 4.32 4.56 12.36
C TRP A 43 4.43 5.50 11.16
N GLN A 44 4.95 6.72 11.33
CA GLN A 44 5.24 7.61 10.21
C GLN A 44 6.37 7.08 9.32
N SER A 45 7.37 6.41 9.89
CA SER A 45 8.42 5.76 9.12
C SER A 45 7.86 4.60 8.30
N ASP A 46 7.04 3.76 8.93
CA ASP A 46 6.39 2.63 8.28
C ASP A 46 5.45 3.10 7.15
N LEU A 47 4.65 4.14 7.41
CA LEU A 47 3.77 4.75 6.40
C LEU A 47 4.55 5.29 5.19
N ARG A 48 5.71 5.93 5.41
CA ARG A 48 6.57 6.38 4.30
C ARG A 48 7.10 5.21 3.47
N GLN A 49 7.45 4.10 4.12
CA GLN A 49 7.94 2.91 3.44
C GLN A 49 6.83 2.23 2.64
N ILE A 50 5.64 2.09 3.22
CA ILE A 50 4.44 1.55 2.54
C ILE A 50 4.11 2.39 1.30
N ARG A 51 4.08 3.72 1.42
CA ARG A 51 3.83 4.61 0.27
C ARG A 51 4.85 4.44 -0.85
N ARG A 52 6.14 4.28 -0.52
CA ARG A 52 7.17 3.99 -1.52
C ARG A 52 6.95 2.64 -2.23
N PHE A 53 6.48 1.62 -1.50
CA PHE A 53 6.15 0.33 -2.13
C PHE A 53 4.96 0.46 -3.07
N ILE A 54 3.91 1.18 -2.66
CA ILE A 54 2.75 1.48 -3.51
C ILE A 54 3.18 2.23 -4.77
N ASP A 55 3.98 3.29 -4.65
CA ASP A 55 4.54 4.01 -5.80
C ASP A 55 5.35 3.09 -6.72
N GLY A 56 6.10 2.14 -6.14
CA GLY A 56 6.85 1.13 -6.90
C GLY A 56 5.94 0.17 -7.66
N LEU A 57 4.86 -0.30 -7.03
CA LEU A 57 3.85 -1.15 -7.65
C LEU A 57 3.15 -0.43 -8.80
N HIS A 58 2.71 0.81 -8.59
CA HIS A 58 2.09 1.63 -9.65
C HIS A 58 3.04 1.88 -10.83
N ARG A 59 4.34 2.06 -10.59
CA ARG A 59 5.32 2.19 -11.68
C ARG A 59 5.52 0.89 -12.46
N ARG A 60 5.46 -0.27 -11.79
CA ARG A 60 5.66 -1.58 -12.41
C ARG A 60 4.39 -2.08 -13.11
N PHE A 61 3.23 -1.79 -12.53
CA PHE A 61 1.92 -2.21 -12.96
C PHE A 61 1.02 -0.96 -13.06
N PRO A 62 1.14 -0.19 -14.16
CA PRO A 62 0.40 1.06 -14.32
C PRO A 62 -1.12 0.87 -14.35
N ASP A 63 -1.59 -0.33 -14.71
CA ASP A 63 -3.00 -0.70 -14.71
C ASP A 63 -3.63 -0.59 -13.30
N LEU A 64 -2.85 -0.89 -12.25
CA LEU A 64 -3.29 -0.80 -10.85
C LEU A 64 -3.48 0.65 -10.36
N ALA A 65 -2.88 1.63 -11.05
CA ALA A 65 -2.99 3.04 -10.67
C ALA A 65 -4.23 3.74 -11.26
N ALA A 66 -4.95 3.07 -12.17
CA ALA A 66 -6.10 3.61 -12.89
C ALA A 66 -7.46 3.24 -12.29
N GLU A 67 -7.48 2.49 -11.18
CA GLU A 67 -8.69 2.02 -10.49
C GLU A 67 -9.19 2.98 -9.39
#